data_AF-A8FZU9-F1
#
_entry.id   AF-A8FZU9-F1
#
_cell.length_a   1.000
_cell.length_b   1.000
_cell.length_c   1.000
_cell.angle_alpha   90.00
_cell.angle_beta   90.00
_cell.angle_gamma   90.00
#
_symmetry.space_group_name_H-M   'P 1'
#
loop_
_entity.id
_entity.type
_entity.pdbx_description
1 polymer ?
#
loop_
_entity_poly.entity_id
_entity_poly.type
_entity_poly.pdbx_seq_one_letter_code
_entity_poly.pdbx_strand_id
1 'polypeptide(L)'
;MMGLQWYLMGVLTIFAWNGYLWLGRHYRLDWKASLGLLISACTLLVCFGWSWASFAEGEARSGAMGLLLFGLGGLMIFSGTWRAFIRPKKHSLN
;
A
#
# COMPACT_ATOMS: atom_id res chain seq x y z
N MET A 1 20.71 1.66 -11.74
CA MET A 1 19.35 2.18 -11.46
C MET A 1 18.60 1.39 -10.37
N MET A 2 18.99 0.15 -10.06
CA MET A 2 18.38 -0.65 -8.98
C MET A 2 18.56 -0.06 -7.56
N GLY A 3 19.68 0.60 -7.27
CA GLY A 3 19.89 1.22 -5.95
C GLY A 3 18.84 2.28 -5.59
N LEU A 4 18.40 3.08 -6.58
CA LEU A 4 17.35 4.07 -6.39
C LEU A 4 15.98 3.41 -6.12
N GLN A 5 15.68 2.30 -6.81
CA GLN A 5 14.46 1.51 -6.55
C GLN A 5 14.40 1.06 -5.09
N TRP A 6 15.46 0.42 -4.59
CA TRP A 6 15.50 -0.07 -3.21
C TRP A 6 15.41 1.07 -2.19
N TYR A 7 16.08 2.20 -2.45
CA TYR A 7 15.95 3.39 -1.62
C TYR A 7 14.49 3.89 -1.56
N LEU A 8 13.84 4.05 -2.72
CA LEU A 8 12.44 4.47 -2.79
C LEU A 8 11.48 3.46 -2.15
N MET A 9 11.73 2.16 -2.27
CA MET A 9 10.96 1.13 -1.58
C MET A 9 11.10 1.24 -0.05
N GLY A 10 12.31 1.53 0.44
CA GLY A 10 12.55 1.80 1.86
C GLY A 10 11.76 3.02 2.34
N VAL A 11 11.82 4.12 1.59
CA VAL A 11 11.07 5.35 1.87
C VAL A 11 9.56 5.09 1.86
N LEU A 12 9.04 4.37 0.86
CA LEU A 12 7.61 3.98 0.79
C LEU A 12 7.18 3.14 2.00
N THR A 13 8.04 2.23 2.46
CA THR A 13 7.76 1.41 3.65
C THR A 13 7.68 2.27 4.91
N ILE A 14 8.58 3.25 5.05
CA ILE A 14 8.55 4.23 6.16
C ILE A 14 7.26 5.07 6.09
N PHE A 15 6.87 5.53 4.91
CA PHE A 15 5.60 6.26 4.72
C PHE A 15 4.39 5.39 5.10
N ALA A 16 4.36 4.13 4.67
CA ALA A 16 3.29 3.20 5.01
C ALA A 16 3.19 2.98 6.53
N TRP A 17 4.33 2.82 7.19
CA TRP A 17 4.41 2.67 8.64
C TRP A 17 3.93 3.92 9.40
N ASN A 18 4.40 5.10 9.00
CA ASN A 18 3.95 6.35 9.59
C ASN A 18 2.46 6.61 9.35
N GLY A 19 1.96 6.27 8.16
CA GLY A 19 0.54 6.30 7.83
C GLY A 19 -0.27 5.41 8.78
N TYR A 20 0.17 4.17 9.02
CA TYR A 20 -0.46 3.26 9.97
C TYR A 20 -0.51 3.82 11.40
N LEU A 21 0.61 4.36 11.90
CA LEU A 21 0.67 4.99 13.23
C LEU A 21 -0.24 6.21 13.33
N TRP A 22 -0.28 7.06 12.30
CA TRP A 22 -1.17 8.20 12.25
C TRP A 22 -2.64 7.78 12.25
N LEU A 23 -3.00 6.76 11.45
CA LEU A 23 -4.35 6.18 11.47
C LEU A 23 -4.73 5.68 12.86
N GLY A 24 -3.83 5.01 13.57
CA GLY A 24 -4.09 4.48 14.92
C GLY A 24 -4.33 5.55 15.98
N ARG A 25 -3.88 6.80 15.76
CA ARG A 25 -4.18 7.93 16.63
C ARG A 25 -5.57 8.52 16.38
N HIS A 26 -6.06 8.48 15.14
CA HIS A 26 -7.32 9.11 14.73
C HIS A 26 -8.51 8.16 14.61
N TYR A 27 -8.25 6.85 14.47
CA TYR A 27 -9.25 5.82 14.24
C TYR A 27 -9.00 4.61 15.13
N ARG A 28 -10.09 3.96 15.53
CA ARG A 28 -10.03 2.65 16.19
C ARG A 28 -9.74 1.58 15.15
N LEU A 29 -8.46 1.25 15.00
CA LEU A 29 -7.99 0.16 14.14
C LEU A 29 -8.34 -1.19 14.78
N ASP A 30 -9.33 -1.86 14.21
CA ASP A 30 -9.64 -3.25 14.54
C ASP A 30 -8.64 -4.19 13.86
N TRP A 31 -8.49 -5.43 14.35
CA TRP A 31 -7.58 -6.42 13.76
C TRP A 31 -7.82 -6.63 12.26
N LYS A 32 -9.10 -6.60 11.83
CA LYS A 32 -9.50 -6.68 10.42
C LYS A 32 -9.01 -5.48 9.60
N ALA A 33 -9.03 -4.28 10.18
CA ALA A 33 -8.51 -3.07 9.53
C ALA A 33 -6.99 -3.15 9.37
N SER A 34 -6.28 -3.60 10.41
CA SER A 34 -4.83 -3.79 10.38
C SER A 34 -4.40 -4.83 9.34
N LEU A 35 -5.12 -5.95 9.23
CA LEU A 35 -4.86 -6.94 8.18
C LEU A 35 -5.10 -6.38 6.78
N GLY A 36 -6.20 -5.66 6.54
CA GLY A 36 -6.47 -5.05 5.24
C GLY A 36 -5.45 -3.99 4.84
N LEU A 37 -4.98 -3.19 5.80
CA LEU A 37 -3.90 -2.21 5.60
C LEU A 37 -2.56 -2.90 5.32
N LEU A 38 -2.23 -3.97 6.05
CA LEU A 38 -1.00 -4.72 5.82
C LEU A 38 -0.99 -5.37 4.43
N ILE A 39 -2.08 -6.05 4.06
CA ILE A 39 -2.21 -6.69 2.73
C ILE A 39 -2.08 -5.63 1.62
N SER A 40 -2.82 -4.52 1.72
CA SER A 40 -2.73 -3.46 0.70
C SER A 40 -1.34 -2.84 0.61
N ALA A 41 -0.66 -2.58 1.74
CA ALA A 41 0.71 -2.07 1.75
C ALA A 41 1.70 -3.06 1.11
N CYS A 42 1.63 -4.35 1.45
CA CYS A 42 2.45 -5.39 0.84
C CYS A 42 2.20 -5.49 -0.68
N THR A 43 0.94 -5.50 -1.12
CA THR A 43 0.60 -5.57 -2.54
C THR A 43 1.12 -4.35 -3.30
N LEU A 44 1.02 -3.15 -2.73
CA LEU A 44 1.55 -1.93 -3.35
C LEU A 44 3.08 -1.93 -3.40
N LEU A 45 3.77 -2.42 -2.37
CA LEU A 45 5.23 -2.57 -2.40
C LEU A 45 5.67 -3.57 -3.49
N VAL A 46 5.00 -4.72 -3.59
CA VAL A 46 5.23 -5.68 -4.66
C VAL A 46 4.96 -5.06 -6.03
N CYS A 47 3.90 -4.26 -6.17
CA CYS A 47 3.60 -3.51 -7.39
C CYS A 47 4.78 -2.63 -7.81
N PHE A 48 5.27 -1.78 -6.90
CA PHE A 48 6.40 -0.89 -7.18
C PHE A 48 7.67 -1.67 -7.54
N GLY A 49 7.98 -2.72 -6.78
CA GLY A 49 9.15 -3.55 -7.02
C GLY A 49 9.11 -4.27 -8.38
N TRP A 50 7.99 -4.94 -8.67
CA TRP A 50 7.79 -5.68 -9.92
C TRP A 50 7.79 -4.74 -11.11
N SER A 51 6.97 -3.69 -11.07
CA SER A 51 6.84 -2.78 -12.21
C SER A 51 8.15 -2.07 -12.52
N TRP A 52 8.90 -1.63 -11.50
CA TRP A 52 10.21 -1.03 -11.72
C TRP A 52 11.21 -2.00 -12.33
N ALA A 53 11.29 -3.23 -11.80
CA ALA A 53 12.19 -4.26 -12.33
C ALA A 53 11.87 -4.56 -13.80
N SER A 54 10.59 -4.73 -14.14
CA SER A 54 10.17 -4.97 -15.52
C SER A 54 10.48 -3.81 -16.46
N PHE A 55 10.33 -2.55 -16.02
CA PHE A 55 10.73 -1.40 -16.84
C PHE A 55 12.25 -1.30 -17.00
N ALA A 56 13.01 -1.64 -15.95
CA ALA A 56 14.47 -1.68 -16.01
C ALA A 56 14.99 -2.78 -16.95
N GLU A 57 14.25 -3.88 -17.09
CA GLU A 57 14.53 -4.99 -18.02
C GLU A 57 14.05 -4.73 -19.45
N GLY A 58 13.37 -3.60 -19.71
CA GLY A 58 12.81 -3.27 -21.03
C GLY A 58 11.46 -3.93 -21.34
N GLU A 59 10.93 -4.72 -20.42
CA GLU A 59 9.66 -5.44 -20.53
C GLU A 59 8.48 -4.56 -20.10
N ALA A 60 8.23 -3.49 -20.86
CA ALA A 60 7.19 -2.50 -20.54
C ALA A 60 5.79 -3.11 -20.38
N ARG A 61 5.49 -4.19 -21.13
CA ARG A 61 4.20 -4.90 -21.03
C ARG A 61 4.03 -5.59 -19.68
N SER A 62 5.07 -6.23 -19.18
CA SER A 62 5.08 -6.85 -17.85
C SER A 62 4.96 -5.80 -16.75
N GLY A 63 5.68 -4.67 -16.89
CA GLY A 63 5.60 -3.57 -15.94
C GLY A 63 4.21 -2.95 -15.84
N ALA A 64 3.56 -2.71 -16.98
CA ALA A 64 2.18 -2.22 -17.05
C ALA A 64 1.16 -3.23 -16.48
N MET A 65 1.36 -4.53 -16.73
CA MET A 65 0.52 -5.58 -16.14
C MET A 65 0.65 -5.60 -14.62
N GLY A 66 1.86 -5.46 -14.07
CA GLY A 66 2.08 -5.34 -12.63
C GLY A 66 1.34 -4.15 -12.01
N LEU A 67 1.37 -2.98 -12.67
CA LEU A 67 0.62 -1.79 -12.22
C LEU A 67 -0.89 -2.04 -12.20
N LEU A 68 -1.43 -2.69 -13.22
CA LEU A 68 -2.85 -3.00 -13.31
C LEU A 68 -3.28 -4.04 -12.28
N LEU A 69 -2.55 -5.15 -12.14
CA LEU A 69 -2.96 -6.24 -11.25
C LEU A 69 -2.70 -5.89 -9.78
N PHE A 70 -1.46 -5.50 -9.46
CA PHE A 70 -1.07 -5.24 -8.07
C PHE A 70 -1.40 -3.81 -7.65
N GLY A 71 -1.20 -2.82 -8.51
CA GLY A 71 -1.50 -1.43 -8.16
C GLY A 71 -3.00 -1.20 -7.97
N LEU A 72 -3.81 -1.58 -8.97
CA LEU A 72 -5.26 -1.43 -8.90
C LEU A 72 -5.87 -2.37 -7.83
N GLY A 73 -5.39 -3.62 -7.72
CA GLY A 73 -5.80 -4.56 -6.69
C GLY A 73 -5.49 -4.06 -5.27
N GLY A 74 -4.26 -3.58 -5.03
CA GLY A 74 -3.86 -3.00 -3.75
C GLY A 74 -4.69 -1.78 -3.37
N LEU A 75 -4.97 -0.89 -4.33
CA LEU A 75 -5.85 0.27 -4.12
C LEU A 75 -7.30 -0.12 -3.84
N MET A 76 -7.83 -1.16 -4.51
CA MET A 76 -9.17 -1.66 -4.24
C MET A 76 -9.27 -2.25 -2.83
N ILE A 77 -8.29 -3.05 -2.40
CA ILE A 77 -8.23 -3.59 -1.04
C ILE A 77 -8.14 -2.45 -0.02
N PHE A 78 -7.28 -1.46 -0.25
CA PHE A 78 -7.16 -0.29 0.62
C PHE A 78 -8.48 0.48 0.72
N SER A 79 -9.11 0.80 -0.42
CA SER A 79 -10.39 1.53 -0.48
C SER A 79 -11.52 0.77 0.21
N GLY A 80 -11.61 -0.55 -0.02
CA GLY A 80 -12.56 -1.43 0.65
C GLY A 80 -12.33 -1.47 2.16
N THR A 81 -11.08 -1.66 2.59
CA THR A 81 -10.69 -1.65 4.01
C THR A 81 -11.04 -0.32 4.67
N TRP A 82 -10.78 0.78 3.97
CA TRP A 82 -11.08 2.13 4.45
C TRP A 82 -12.57 2.34 4.69
N ARG A 83 -13.40 1.98 3.71
CA ARG A 83 -14.85 2.15 3.79
C ARG A 83 -15.50 1.22 4.82
N ALA A 84 -15.05 -0.03 4.90
CA ALA A 84 -15.67 -1.04 5.74
C ALA A 84 -15.22 -0.99 7.20
N PHE A 85 -13.94 -0.73 7.46
CA PHE A 85 -13.36 -0.94 8.79
C PHE A 85 -12.77 0.32 9.44
N ILE A 86 -12.28 1.29 8.66
CA ILE A 86 -11.58 2.48 9.20
C ILE A 86 -12.54 3.66 9.39
N ARG A 87 -13.21 4.09 8.31
CA ARG A 87 -14.14 5.23 8.33
C ARG A 87 -15.25 5.16 9.41
N PRO A 88 -15.93 4.03 9.65
CA PRO A 88 -17.02 3.98 10.63
C PRO A 88 -16.56 4.06 12.09
N LYS A 89 -15.25 3.90 12.37
CA LYS A 89 -14.68 3.88 13.72
C LYS A 89 -13.76 5.07 13.99
N LYS A 90 -14.13 6.26 13.49
CA LYS A 90 -13.42 7.50 13.84
C LYS A 90 -13.57 7.73 15.35
N HIS A 91 -12.49 8.08 16.05
CA HIS A 91 -12.62 8.51 17.44
C HIS A 91 -13.57 9.71 17.48
N SER A 92 -14.76 9.52 18.04
CA SER A 92 -15.64 10.62 18.42
C SER A 92 -14.94 11.34 19.55
N LEU A 93 -14.44 12.55 19.27
CA LEU A 93 -14.11 13.50 20.32
C LEU A 93 -15.43 13.78 21.04
N ASN A 94 -15.60 13.22 22.23
CA ASN A 94 -16.45 13.81 23.26
C ASN A 94 -15.78 15.09 23.75
#